data_AF-A0AAD2CUU9-F1
#
_entry.id   AF-A0AAD2CUU9-F1
#
_cell.length_a   1.000
_cell.length_b   1.000
_cell.length_c   1.000
_cell.angle_alpha   90.00
_cell.angle_beta   90.00
_cell.angle_gamma   90.00
#
_symmetry.space_group_name_H-M   'P 1'
#
loop_
_entity.id
_entity.type
_entity.pdbx_description
1 polymer ?
#
loop_
_entity_poly.entity_id
_entity_poly.type
_entity_poly.pdbx_seq_one_letter_code
_entity_poly.pdbx_strand_id
1 'polypeptide(L)'
;MLDILTALVISLVLYDPAARIPKVFAYSQITSTVRKGQQSEIQDKMDSKDDWITILGFGSLLSERSSRTTFPDLKNFRLGRVKNYRRVFGHPASIFFQRGIANLETKEMSSLSTEYLEGHPGFICSVFEVPNDDMMENGLPSPAFLEREEEFDIIEVPYEESDGKVVNKGILCAAGTDSIYLKRWGQKRFEANYKKYGVEKIWGWERDSGLRPCAVYLRHCYLASKSMGDTCLDSFLDETVLVDRKTTVREYLKENPQVLETEPPPSLVGRYSG
;
A
#
# COMPACT_ATOMS: atom_id res chain seq x y z
N MET A 1 45.35 -18.02 -17.31
CA MET A 1 45.88 -16.64 -17.35
C MET A 1 44.70 -15.77 -17.77
N LEU A 2 44.14 -14.93 -16.90
CA LEU A 2 44.67 -13.63 -16.45
C LEU A 2 44.85 -12.66 -17.65
N ASP A 3 44.39 -11.40 -17.66
CA ASP A 3 43.69 -10.61 -16.62
C ASP A 3 43.14 -9.24 -17.14
N ILE A 4 42.20 -8.63 -16.37
CA ILE A 4 42.09 -7.18 -16.00
C ILE A 4 41.65 -6.04 -16.99
N LEU A 5 40.62 -5.27 -16.54
CA LEU A 5 40.23 -3.81 -16.59
C LEU A 5 40.70 -2.86 -17.76
N THR A 6 40.12 -1.67 -18.10
CA THR A 6 39.56 -0.58 -17.26
C THR A 6 38.74 0.51 -18.03
N ALA A 7 37.51 0.82 -17.57
CA ALA A 7 36.79 2.10 -17.27
C ALA A 7 36.87 3.47 -18.04
N LEU A 8 35.91 4.37 -17.66
CA LEU A 8 35.70 5.85 -17.87
C LEU A 8 34.79 6.36 -19.05
N VAL A 9 33.99 7.46 -18.99
CA VAL A 9 33.32 8.23 -17.88
C VAL A 9 32.25 9.31 -18.31
N ILE A 10 31.12 9.44 -17.57
CA ILE A 10 30.23 10.60 -17.18
C ILE A 10 29.75 11.74 -18.14
N SER A 11 28.45 12.10 -18.02
CA SER A 11 27.88 13.48 -17.88
C SER A 11 26.45 13.37 -17.29
N LEU A 12 26.09 13.70 -16.04
CA LEU A 12 26.11 14.95 -15.24
C LEU A 12 24.93 15.92 -15.55
N VAL A 13 23.91 15.89 -14.69
CA VAL A 13 22.83 16.90 -14.54
C VAL A 13 22.69 17.21 -13.04
N LEU A 14 22.26 18.43 -12.72
CA LEU A 14 22.50 19.14 -11.46
C LEU A 14 21.69 18.61 -10.25
N TYR A 15 22.24 18.88 -9.06
CA TYR A 15 21.87 18.32 -7.76
C TYR A 15 21.11 19.34 -6.90
N ASP A 16 19.93 18.96 -6.36
CA ASP A 16 19.24 19.70 -5.29
C ASP A 16 19.59 19.05 -3.93
N PRO A 17 20.25 19.78 -3.01
CA PRO A 17 20.70 19.21 -1.75
C PRO A 17 19.61 19.02 -0.67
N ALA A 18 18.34 19.38 -0.93
CA ALA A 18 17.27 19.31 0.08
C ALA A 18 16.44 18.01 0.08
N ALA A 19 16.51 17.18 -0.97
CA ALA A 19 15.66 16.00 -1.11
C ALA A 19 16.16 14.78 -0.31
N ARG A 20 15.69 14.61 0.93
CA ARG A 20 15.80 13.34 1.67
C ARG A 20 14.84 12.29 1.12
N ILE A 21 15.22 11.66 0.02
CA ILE A 21 14.53 10.49 -0.53
C ILE A 21 14.70 9.31 0.47
N PRO A 22 13.64 8.60 0.89
CA PRO A 22 13.79 7.37 1.67
C PRO A 22 14.57 6.33 0.86
N LYS A 23 15.52 5.64 1.52
CA LYS A 23 16.52 4.79 0.84
C LYS A 23 15.88 3.72 -0.05
N VAL A 24 15.89 3.95 -1.37
CA VAL A 24 15.78 2.87 -2.36
C VAL A 24 17.02 1.99 -2.18
N PHE A 25 16.84 0.73 -1.81
CA PHE A 25 17.93 -0.22 -1.59
C PHE A 25 18.57 -0.62 -2.93
N ALA A 26 19.62 0.08 -3.32
CA ALA A 26 20.57 -0.35 -4.33
C ALA A 26 21.77 -1.01 -3.63
N TYR A 27 21.80 -2.35 -3.59
CA TYR A 27 22.91 -3.09 -3.00
C TYR A 27 23.76 -3.77 -4.09
N SER A 28 24.94 -3.20 -4.34
CA SER A 28 26.01 -3.87 -5.08
C SER A 28 27.32 -3.72 -4.32
N GLN A 29 28.00 -4.85 -4.12
CA GLN A 29 29.37 -4.98 -3.58
C GLN A 29 29.58 -4.67 -2.08
N ILE A 30 29.46 -5.72 -1.24
CA ILE A 30 30.34 -5.90 -0.08
C ILE A 30 30.84 -7.36 -0.04
N THR A 31 32.04 -7.56 -0.56
CA THR A 31 32.98 -8.63 -0.15
C THR A 31 34.24 -7.90 0.32
N SER A 32 34.96 -8.28 1.38
CA SER A 32 35.00 -9.52 2.17
C SER A 32 35.66 -9.27 3.54
N THR A 33 35.72 -10.34 4.36
CA THR A 33 36.59 -10.55 5.56
C THR A 33 35.85 -10.52 6.90
N VAL A 34 35.27 -11.66 7.28
CA VAL A 34 34.77 -11.94 8.64
C VAL A 34 35.37 -13.26 9.12
N ARG A 35 35.73 -13.34 10.41
CA ARG A 35 36.41 -14.51 11.01
C ARG A 35 35.39 -15.63 11.31
N LYS A 36 35.83 -16.90 11.21
CA LYS A 36 35.00 -18.12 11.35
C LYS A 36 34.03 -18.17 12.56
N GLY A 37 34.31 -17.48 13.66
CA GLY A 37 33.43 -17.44 14.84
C GLY A 37 32.22 -16.50 14.74
N GLN A 38 32.29 -15.45 13.92
CA GLN A 38 31.12 -14.61 13.62
C GLN A 38 30.29 -15.18 12.46
N GLN A 39 30.81 -16.21 11.79
CA GLN A 39 30.18 -16.78 10.61
C GLN A 39 28.93 -17.59 10.98
N SER A 40 28.89 -18.24 12.15
CA SER A 40 27.68 -18.90 12.66
C SER A 40 26.61 -17.90 13.09
N GLU A 41 26.94 -16.87 13.89
CA GLU A 41 25.94 -15.87 14.33
C GLU A 41 25.35 -15.03 13.17
N ILE A 42 26.12 -14.84 12.09
CA ILE A 42 25.63 -14.19 10.86
C ILE A 42 24.79 -15.17 10.04
N GLN A 43 25.18 -16.44 9.96
CA GLN A 43 24.41 -17.48 9.26
C GLN A 43 23.06 -17.75 9.97
N ASP A 44 23.05 -17.91 11.29
CA ASP A 44 21.84 -18.10 12.10
C ASP A 44 20.87 -16.91 11.99
N LYS A 45 21.39 -15.68 11.80
CA LYS A 45 20.58 -14.48 11.50
C LYS A 45 20.16 -14.34 10.03
N MET A 46 20.79 -15.06 9.10
CA MET A 46 20.37 -15.14 7.70
C MET A 46 19.36 -16.28 7.48
N ASP A 47 19.42 -17.33 8.30
CA ASP A 47 18.54 -18.50 8.23
C ASP A 47 17.32 -18.40 9.17
N SER A 48 17.30 -17.45 10.12
CA SER A 48 16.07 -17.09 10.84
C SER A 48 15.11 -16.32 9.92
N LYS A 49 14.38 -17.06 9.06
CA LYS A 49 13.11 -16.55 8.54
C LYS A 49 12.22 -16.27 9.75
N ASP A 50 11.78 -15.03 9.91
CA ASP A 50 10.58 -14.79 10.71
C ASP A 50 9.43 -15.53 10.02
N ASP A 51 8.88 -16.55 10.68
CA ASP A 51 7.75 -17.35 10.16
C ASP A 51 6.49 -16.50 9.92
N TRP A 52 6.47 -15.27 10.41
CA TRP A 52 5.35 -14.34 10.41
C TRP A 52 5.77 -12.96 9.94
N ILE A 53 4.98 -12.33 9.08
CA ILE A 53 5.14 -10.92 8.70
C ILE A 53 3.99 -10.09 9.24
N THR A 54 4.30 -8.87 9.69
CA THR A 54 3.28 -7.92 10.15
C THR A 54 2.73 -7.12 8.97
N ILE A 55 1.40 -7.13 8.80
CA ILE A 55 0.69 -6.36 7.77
C ILE A 55 -0.01 -5.15 8.42
N LEU A 56 0.07 -3.99 7.75
CA LEU A 56 -0.55 -2.74 8.18
C LEU A 56 -1.74 -2.42 7.25
N GLY A 57 -2.93 -2.91 7.62
CA GLY A 57 -4.16 -2.72 6.84
C GLY A 57 -4.81 -1.35 7.09
N PHE A 58 -5.15 -0.62 6.03
CA PHE A 58 -5.57 0.80 6.17
C PHE A 58 -6.85 1.19 5.42
N GLY A 59 -7.41 0.28 4.61
CA GLY A 59 -8.69 0.43 3.90
C GLY A 59 -9.66 -0.70 4.25
N SER A 60 -10.01 -1.53 3.29
CA SER A 60 -10.85 -2.74 3.51
C SER A 60 -10.30 -3.68 4.58
N LEU A 61 -8.98 -3.73 4.75
CA LEU A 61 -8.32 -4.55 5.77
C LEU A 61 -8.53 -4.04 7.22
N LEU A 62 -9.12 -2.85 7.42
CA LEU A 62 -9.38 -2.32 8.77
C LEU A 62 -10.29 -3.23 9.63
N SER A 63 -11.18 -4.04 9.04
CA SER A 63 -11.94 -5.04 9.79
C SER A 63 -11.26 -6.41 9.75
N GLU A 64 -11.32 -7.14 10.87
CA GLU A 64 -10.78 -8.50 10.94
C GLU A 64 -11.48 -9.44 9.94
N ARG A 65 -12.80 -9.28 9.78
CA ARG A 65 -13.62 -10.06 8.83
C ARG A 65 -13.10 -9.93 7.40
N SER A 66 -12.86 -8.70 6.94
CA SER A 66 -12.40 -8.45 5.57
C SER A 66 -10.92 -8.81 5.41
N SER A 67 -10.12 -8.61 6.45
CA SER A 67 -8.75 -9.13 6.48
C SER A 67 -8.68 -10.65 6.39
N ARG A 68 -9.52 -11.40 7.11
CA ARG A 68 -9.61 -12.88 7.00
C ARG A 68 -10.12 -13.38 5.64
N THR A 69 -10.79 -12.54 4.86
CA THR A 69 -11.16 -12.87 3.47
C THR A 69 -9.94 -12.81 2.53
N THR A 70 -8.87 -12.11 2.92
CA THR A 70 -7.59 -12.02 2.19
C THR A 70 -6.52 -12.92 2.81
N PHE A 71 -6.51 -13.04 4.14
CA PHE A 71 -5.53 -13.75 4.95
C PHE A 71 -6.24 -14.61 6.01
N PRO A 72 -6.77 -15.79 5.66
CA PRO A 72 -7.59 -16.60 6.56
C PRO A 72 -6.92 -16.89 7.91
N ASP A 73 -5.63 -17.20 7.87
CA ASP A 73 -4.81 -17.65 9.00
C ASP A 73 -4.16 -16.50 9.81
N LEU A 74 -4.61 -15.25 9.63
CA LEU A 74 -4.06 -14.10 10.34
C LEU A 74 -4.19 -14.23 11.87
N LYS A 75 -3.25 -13.62 12.59
CA LYS A 75 -3.15 -13.63 14.06
C LYS A 75 -2.98 -12.23 14.64
N ASN A 76 -3.25 -12.14 15.96
CA ASN A 76 -3.13 -10.96 16.82
C ASN A 76 -3.68 -9.65 16.21
N PHE A 77 -4.86 -9.72 15.58
CA PHE A 77 -5.51 -8.57 14.98
C PHE A 77 -5.78 -7.48 16.04
N ARG A 78 -5.22 -6.30 15.82
CA ARG A 78 -5.28 -5.14 16.73
C ARG A 78 -5.22 -3.84 15.94
N LEU A 79 -5.27 -2.69 16.62
CA LEU A 79 -5.09 -1.38 16.00
C LEU A 79 -3.72 -0.80 16.36
N GLY A 80 -3.10 -0.13 15.40
CA GLY A 80 -1.86 0.63 15.55
C GLY A 80 -1.90 1.92 14.75
N ARG A 81 -0.83 2.71 14.79
CA ARG A 81 -0.74 4.02 14.11
C ARG A 81 0.53 4.16 13.28
N VAL A 82 0.38 4.58 12.02
CA VAL A 82 1.50 4.82 11.11
C VAL A 82 1.73 6.34 10.96
N LYS A 83 2.84 6.85 11.52
CA LYS A 83 3.24 8.28 11.43
C LYS A 83 4.02 8.59 10.15
N ASN A 84 4.03 9.86 9.74
CA ASN A 84 4.64 10.36 8.50
C ASN A 84 4.03 9.79 7.20
N TYR A 85 2.84 9.19 7.28
CA TYR A 85 2.06 8.78 6.11
C TYR A 85 0.63 9.31 6.22
N ARG A 86 -0.04 9.48 5.08
CA ARG A 86 -1.47 9.75 4.98
C ARG A 86 -2.16 8.73 4.06
N ARG A 87 -3.45 8.51 4.26
CA ARG A 87 -4.30 7.76 3.31
C ARG A 87 -4.83 8.69 2.23
N VAL A 88 -4.84 8.22 0.98
CA VAL A 88 -5.31 8.99 -0.18
C VAL A 88 -6.15 8.13 -1.11
N PHE A 89 -7.37 8.58 -1.41
CA PHE A 89 -8.16 8.12 -2.55
C PHE A 89 -7.64 8.81 -3.82
N GLY A 90 -6.66 8.19 -4.50
CA GLY A 90 -5.81 8.90 -5.47
C GLY A 90 -5.38 8.14 -6.72
N HIS A 91 -5.81 6.90 -6.90
CA HIS A 91 -5.51 6.06 -8.07
C HIS A 91 -6.69 5.12 -8.39
N PRO A 92 -6.98 4.79 -9.66
CA PRO A 92 -7.93 3.74 -10.02
C PRO A 92 -7.30 2.34 -9.82
N ALA A 93 -8.08 1.36 -9.38
CA ALA A 93 -7.65 -0.04 -9.31
C ALA A 93 -8.32 -0.87 -10.42
N SER A 94 -7.55 -1.66 -11.18
CA SER A 94 -8.04 -2.45 -12.33
C SER A 94 -9.24 -3.34 -11.96
N ILE A 95 -9.20 -3.89 -10.76
CA ILE A 95 -10.19 -4.81 -10.22
C ILE A 95 -11.58 -4.16 -10.04
N PHE A 96 -11.68 -2.84 -9.89
CA PHE A 96 -12.99 -2.16 -9.78
C PHE A 96 -13.73 -2.12 -11.12
N PHE A 97 -13.01 -2.01 -12.24
CA PHE A 97 -13.59 -2.08 -13.58
C PHE A 97 -13.96 -3.52 -13.94
N GLN A 98 -13.07 -4.47 -13.64
CA GLN A 98 -13.33 -5.92 -13.81
C GLN A 98 -14.56 -6.40 -13.02
N ARG A 99 -14.88 -5.74 -11.91
CA ARG A 99 -16.05 -6.01 -11.05
C ARG A 99 -17.28 -5.18 -11.37
N GLY A 100 -17.20 -4.23 -12.31
CA GLY A 100 -18.32 -3.34 -12.66
C GLY A 100 -18.73 -2.39 -11.53
N ILE A 101 -17.81 -1.98 -10.65
CA ILE A 101 -18.06 -1.04 -9.53
C ILE A 101 -17.37 0.32 -9.69
N ALA A 102 -16.49 0.47 -10.68
CA ALA A 102 -15.93 1.77 -11.07
C ALA A 102 -16.85 2.47 -12.08
N ASN A 103 -17.01 3.78 -11.96
CA ASN A 103 -17.66 4.61 -12.97
C ASN A 103 -16.62 5.56 -13.60
N LEU A 104 -16.38 5.39 -14.91
CA LEU A 104 -15.41 6.19 -15.66
C LEU A 104 -15.95 7.58 -16.00
N GLU A 105 -17.23 7.68 -16.38
CA GLU A 105 -17.89 8.94 -16.77
C GLU A 105 -17.89 9.93 -15.61
N THR A 106 -18.27 9.45 -14.42
CA THR A 106 -18.34 10.26 -13.20
C THR A 106 -17.01 10.28 -12.42
N LYS A 107 -16.01 9.51 -12.88
CA LYS A 107 -14.70 9.26 -12.23
C LYS A 107 -14.77 8.72 -10.81
N GLU A 108 -15.87 8.08 -10.40
CA GLU A 108 -16.00 7.36 -9.13
C GLU A 108 -15.33 5.99 -9.24
N MET A 109 -14.00 6.00 -9.21
CA MET A 109 -13.17 4.84 -9.52
C MET A 109 -11.89 4.73 -8.68
N SER A 110 -11.58 5.70 -7.82
CA SER A 110 -10.34 5.62 -7.04
C SER A 110 -10.41 4.63 -5.89
N SER A 111 -9.37 3.82 -5.78
CA SER A 111 -8.98 3.02 -4.63
C SER A 111 -8.11 3.84 -3.66
N LEU A 112 -7.71 3.20 -2.56
CA LEU A 112 -7.02 3.81 -1.42
C LEU A 112 -5.56 3.39 -1.39
N SER A 113 -4.65 4.36 -1.25
CA SER A 113 -3.20 4.15 -1.13
C SER A 113 -2.63 5.00 0.00
N THR A 114 -1.37 4.76 0.40
CA THR A 114 -0.67 5.65 1.32
C THR A 114 0.43 6.45 0.64
N GLU A 115 0.60 7.71 1.04
CA GLU A 115 1.70 8.59 0.61
C GLU A 115 2.55 8.99 1.82
N TYR A 116 3.88 9.01 1.66
CA TYR A 116 4.79 9.58 2.67
C TYR A 116 4.62 11.11 2.73
N LEU A 117 4.57 11.63 3.94
CA LEU A 117 4.52 13.06 4.23
C LEU A 117 5.18 13.30 5.59
N GLU A 118 6.42 13.78 5.56
CA GLU A 118 7.22 14.06 6.77
C GLU A 118 6.47 15.01 7.72
N GLY A 119 6.43 14.68 9.00
CA GLY A 119 5.71 15.43 10.03
C GLY A 119 4.18 15.19 10.05
N HIS A 120 3.61 14.41 9.13
CA HIS A 120 2.18 14.07 9.20
C HIS A 120 1.88 13.26 10.47
N PRO A 121 0.82 13.60 11.24
CA PRO A 121 0.51 12.93 12.51
C PRO A 121 0.18 11.45 12.34
N GLY A 122 -0.08 11.00 11.12
CA GLY A 122 -0.32 9.60 10.77
C GLY A 122 -1.78 9.24 10.59
N PHE A 123 -2.07 7.95 10.61
CA PHE A 123 -3.42 7.39 10.64
C PHE A 123 -3.48 6.05 11.36
N ILE A 124 -4.66 5.63 11.82
CA ILE A 124 -4.90 4.32 12.44
C ILE A 124 -5.04 3.23 11.36
N CYS A 125 -4.28 2.16 11.53
CA CYS A 125 -4.34 0.93 10.75
C CYS A 125 -4.73 -0.26 11.65
N SER A 126 -5.19 -1.34 11.01
CA SER A 126 -5.14 -2.67 11.61
C SER A 126 -3.73 -3.22 11.53
N VAL A 127 -3.27 -3.85 12.60
CA VAL A 127 -2.01 -4.59 12.68
C VAL A 127 -2.36 -6.06 12.90
N PHE A 128 -1.81 -6.94 12.08
CA PHE A 128 -1.95 -8.39 12.24
C PHE A 128 -0.77 -9.11 11.59
N GLU A 129 -0.47 -10.30 12.09
CA GLU A 129 0.57 -11.14 11.51
C GLU A 129 -0.03 -12.22 10.60
N VAL A 130 0.63 -12.49 9.48
CA VAL A 130 0.30 -13.59 8.54
C VAL A 130 1.52 -14.47 8.34
N PRO A 131 1.37 -15.75 7.95
CA PRO A 131 2.51 -16.60 7.62
C PRO A 131 3.38 -15.95 6.55
N ASN A 132 4.70 -16.09 6.68
CA ASN A 132 5.66 -15.62 5.67
C ASN A 132 5.69 -16.54 4.43
N ASP A 133 4.98 -17.67 4.49
CA ASP A 133 4.76 -18.65 3.42
C ASP A 133 4.43 -17.96 2.08
N ASP A 134 5.42 -17.95 1.18
CA ASP A 134 5.37 -17.29 -0.12
C ASP A 134 4.87 -15.83 -0.10
N MET A 135 5.09 -15.09 1.00
CA MET A 135 4.79 -13.65 1.10
C MET A 135 6.04 -12.79 0.95
N MET A 136 7.15 -13.13 1.61
CA MET A 136 8.45 -12.47 1.41
C MET A 136 9.55 -13.47 1.04
N GLU A 137 10.36 -13.12 0.04
CA GLU A 137 11.53 -13.87 -0.40
C GLU A 137 12.77 -12.97 -0.30
N ASN A 138 13.77 -13.36 0.48
CA ASN A 138 15.01 -12.59 0.70
C ASN A 138 14.78 -11.13 1.15
N GLY A 139 13.73 -10.88 1.94
CA GLY A 139 13.35 -9.54 2.40
C GLY A 139 12.62 -8.68 1.36
N LEU A 140 12.27 -9.24 0.20
CA LEU A 140 11.46 -8.61 -0.84
C LEU A 140 10.07 -9.27 -0.91
N PRO A 141 9.02 -8.56 -1.34
CA PRO A 141 7.71 -9.15 -1.59
C PRO A 141 7.80 -10.25 -2.66
N SER A 142 7.14 -11.38 -2.43
CA SER A 142 7.09 -12.49 -3.38
C SER A 142 6.35 -12.12 -4.67
N PRO A 143 6.53 -12.88 -5.77
CA PRO A 143 5.73 -12.73 -6.97
C PRO A 143 4.21 -12.84 -6.71
N ALA A 144 3.78 -13.73 -5.81
CA ALA A 144 2.37 -13.94 -5.49
C ALA A 144 1.77 -12.79 -4.67
N PHE A 145 2.54 -12.18 -3.76
CA PHE A 145 2.13 -10.98 -3.04
C PHE A 145 2.05 -9.79 -4.00
N LEU A 146 3.08 -9.58 -4.84
CA LEU A 146 3.07 -8.53 -5.86
C LEU A 146 1.91 -8.68 -6.85
N GLU A 147 1.59 -9.90 -7.29
CA GLU A 147 0.47 -10.19 -8.21
C GLU A 147 -0.88 -9.79 -7.60
N ARG A 148 -1.05 -9.92 -6.29
CA ARG A 148 -2.27 -9.55 -5.57
C ARG A 148 -2.41 -8.04 -5.38
N GLU A 149 -1.30 -7.35 -5.11
CA GLU A 149 -1.22 -5.91 -4.89
C GLU A 149 -0.63 -5.19 -6.13
N GLU A 150 -1.08 -5.55 -7.33
CA GLU A 150 -0.37 -5.32 -8.61
C GLU A 150 0.08 -3.87 -8.85
N GLU A 151 -0.73 -2.90 -8.42
CA GLU A 151 -0.52 -1.46 -8.59
C GLU A 151 0.47 -0.85 -7.58
N PHE A 152 0.63 -1.44 -6.40
CA PHE A 152 1.25 -0.78 -5.25
C PHE A 152 2.79 -0.88 -5.24
N ASP A 153 3.42 0.05 -4.51
CA ASP A 153 4.74 -0.18 -3.94
C ASP A 153 4.60 -0.76 -2.54
N ILE A 154 5.39 -1.77 -2.20
CA ILE A 154 5.23 -2.55 -0.96
C ILE A 154 6.43 -2.27 -0.07
N ILE A 155 6.19 -1.54 1.01
CA ILE A 155 7.25 -0.95 1.83
C ILE A 155 7.13 -1.37 3.30
N GLU A 156 8.27 -1.50 3.96
CA GLU A 156 8.36 -1.70 5.41
C GLU A 156 8.40 -0.33 6.10
N VAL A 157 7.49 -0.07 7.04
CA VAL A 157 7.38 1.22 7.74
C VAL A 157 7.25 1.03 9.26
N PRO A 158 7.71 2.00 10.07
CA PRO A 158 7.47 1.98 11.50
C PRO A 158 5.99 2.26 11.82
N TYR A 159 5.46 1.56 12.83
CA TYR A 159 4.15 1.82 13.42
C TYR A 159 4.23 1.80 14.94
N GLU A 160 3.29 2.50 15.58
CA GLU A 160 3.11 2.52 17.03
C GLU A 160 1.94 1.61 17.41
N GLU A 161 2.15 0.74 18.40
CA GLU A 161 1.08 -0.03 19.04
C GLU A 161 0.10 0.90 19.79
N SER A 162 -1.09 0.42 20.15
CA SER A 162 -2.14 1.22 20.79
C SER A 162 -1.75 1.86 22.13
N ASP A 163 -0.65 1.43 22.77
CA ASP A 163 -0.12 2.03 24.00
C ASP A 163 0.90 3.17 23.75
N GLY A 164 1.31 3.38 22.49
CA GLY A 164 2.27 4.38 22.05
C GLY A 164 3.72 4.16 22.51
N LYS A 165 4.04 3.02 23.14
CA LYS A 165 5.37 2.76 23.73
C LYS A 165 6.25 1.88 22.84
N VAL A 166 5.64 0.96 22.09
CA VAL A 166 6.36 0.05 21.20
C VAL A 166 6.27 0.57 19.77
N VAL A 167 7.44 0.88 19.20
CA VAL A 167 7.61 1.16 17.78
C VAL A 167 8.13 -0.10 17.11
N ASN A 168 7.26 -0.77 16.37
CA ASN A 168 7.58 -1.95 15.57
C ASN A 168 7.59 -1.56 14.08
N LYS A 169 7.79 -2.56 13.20
CA LYS A 169 7.68 -2.38 11.75
C LYS A 169 6.66 -3.32 11.14
N GLY A 170 6.03 -2.91 10.05
CA GLY A 170 5.13 -3.74 9.27
C GLY A 170 5.07 -3.30 7.81
N ILE A 171 4.49 -4.17 6.98
CA ILE A 171 4.36 -3.99 5.53
C ILE A 171 3.13 -3.13 5.21
N LEU A 172 3.30 -2.14 4.34
CA LEU A 172 2.30 -1.17 3.93
C LEU A 172 2.25 -1.03 2.39
N CYS A 173 1.04 -0.99 1.81
CA CYS A 173 0.84 -0.74 0.39
C CYS A 173 0.83 0.77 0.10
N ALA A 174 1.94 1.30 -0.40
CA ALA A 174 2.14 2.70 -0.75
C ALA A 174 1.86 3.01 -2.23
N ALA A 175 1.65 4.29 -2.52
CA ALA A 175 1.44 4.77 -3.88
C ALA A 175 2.68 4.51 -4.76
N GLY A 176 2.48 3.82 -5.87
CA GLY A 176 3.53 3.50 -6.84
C GLY A 176 3.67 4.56 -7.95
N THR A 177 4.24 4.12 -9.07
CA THR A 177 4.26 4.90 -10.33
C THR A 177 3.93 3.99 -11.52
N ASP A 178 3.38 4.57 -12.58
CA ASP A 178 3.11 3.84 -13.83
C ASP A 178 4.41 3.27 -14.43
N SER A 179 5.55 3.94 -14.25
CA SER A 179 6.85 3.42 -14.68
C SER A 179 7.29 2.17 -13.90
N ILE A 180 6.98 2.07 -12.61
CA ILE A 180 7.20 0.85 -11.80
C ILE A 180 6.24 -0.25 -12.24
N TYR A 181 4.94 0.06 -12.42
CA TYR A 181 3.94 -0.90 -12.90
C TYR A 181 4.33 -1.49 -14.27
N LEU A 182 4.66 -0.63 -15.24
CA LEU A 182 5.06 -1.03 -16.59
C LEU A 182 6.37 -1.82 -16.60
N LYS A 183 7.32 -1.51 -15.71
CA LYS A 183 8.56 -2.29 -15.55
C LYS A 183 8.29 -3.67 -14.93
N ARG A 184 7.38 -3.76 -13.97
CA ARG A 184 7.04 -5.01 -13.25
C ARG A 184 6.20 -5.95 -14.12
N TRP A 185 5.26 -5.42 -14.88
CA TRP A 185 4.21 -6.20 -15.56
C TRP A 185 4.14 -6.09 -17.08
N GLY A 186 4.79 -5.07 -17.66
CA GLY A 186 4.79 -4.82 -19.09
C GLY A 186 3.51 -4.14 -19.62
N GLN A 187 3.68 -3.49 -20.77
CA GLN A 187 2.63 -2.73 -21.48
C GLN A 187 1.35 -3.56 -21.73
N LYS A 188 1.48 -4.84 -22.09
CA LYS A 188 0.34 -5.72 -22.37
C LYS A 188 -0.60 -5.90 -21.17
N ARG A 189 -0.07 -5.99 -19.95
CA ARG A 189 -0.91 -6.10 -18.73
C ARG A 189 -1.62 -4.78 -18.46
N PHE A 190 -0.91 -3.66 -18.57
CA PHE A 190 -1.53 -2.33 -18.45
C PHE A 190 -2.68 -2.13 -19.44
N GLU A 191 -2.49 -2.51 -20.70
CA GLU A 191 -3.55 -2.44 -21.72
C GLU A 191 -4.75 -3.33 -21.38
N ALA A 192 -4.50 -4.56 -20.94
CA ALA A 192 -5.53 -5.53 -20.57
C ALA A 192 -6.25 -5.23 -19.24
N ASN A 193 -5.61 -4.53 -18.29
CA ASN A 193 -6.17 -4.27 -16.96
C ASN A 193 -6.73 -2.85 -16.79
N TYR A 194 -6.19 -1.87 -17.51
CA TYR A 194 -6.52 -0.45 -17.36
C TYR A 194 -6.99 0.18 -18.68
N LYS A 195 -6.17 0.14 -19.73
CA LYS A 195 -6.44 0.93 -20.95
C LYS A 195 -7.72 0.50 -21.68
N LYS A 196 -8.06 -0.79 -21.69
CA LYS A 196 -9.33 -1.28 -22.27
C LYS A 196 -10.60 -0.70 -21.61
N TYR A 197 -10.46 -0.14 -20.41
CA TYR A 197 -11.53 0.55 -19.68
C TYR A 197 -11.41 2.09 -19.74
N GLY A 198 -10.56 2.64 -20.63
CA GLY A 198 -10.34 4.08 -20.76
C GLY A 198 -9.45 4.70 -19.68
N VAL A 199 -8.72 3.89 -18.89
CA VAL A 199 -7.78 4.39 -17.89
C VAL A 199 -6.40 4.55 -18.51
N GLU A 200 -5.98 5.80 -18.74
CA GLU A 200 -4.68 6.12 -19.36
C GLU A 200 -3.52 6.25 -18.35
N LYS A 201 -3.80 6.36 -17.04
CA LYS A 201 -2.78 6.33 -15.97
C LYS A 201 -3.31 5.77 -14.65
N ILE A 202 -2.46 5.06 -13.89
CA ILE A 202 -2.79 4.57 -12.55
C ILE A 202 -2.44 5.66 -11.53
N TRP A 203 -1.19 6.09 -11.51
CA TRP A 203 -0.62 6.98 -10.52
C TRP A 203 -0.45 8.40 -11.08
N GLY A 204 -0.21 9.37 -10.18
CA GLY A 204 0.02 10.76 -10.58
C GLY A 204 -1.20 11.45 -11.21
N TRP A 205 -2.41 11.20 -10.70
CA TRP A 205 -3.60 11.98 -11.07
C TRP A 205 -3.52 13.42 -10.52
N GLU A 206 -3.87 14.40 -11.35
CA GLU A 206 -3.84 15.81 -10.98
C GLU A 206 -4.83 16.11 -9.85
N ARG A 207 -4.53 17.12 -9.04
CA ARG A 207 -5.34 17.48 -7.85
C ARG A 207 -6.76 17.95 -8.19
N ASP A 208 -6.92 18.55 -9.36
CA ASP A 208 -8.18 19.05 -9.94
C ASP A 208 -8.78 18.08 -10.97
N SER A 209 -8.22 16.88 -11.13
CA SER A 209 -8.64 15.91 -12.15
C SER A 209 -10.08 15.41 -12.03
N GLY A 210 -10.76 15.69 -10.91
CA GLY A 210 -12.11 15.23 -10.60
C GLY A 210 -12.19 13.72 -10.32
N LEU A 211 -11.07 13.05 -10.06
CA LEU A 211 -11.05 11.66 -9.61
C LEU A 211 -11.69 11.54 -8.22
N ARG A 212 -12.66 10.63 -8.08
CA ARG A 212 -13.45 10.44 -6.86
C ARG A 212 -13.39 8.98 -6.37
N PRO A 213 -13.58 8.74 -5.05
CA PRO A 213 -13.69 7.40 -4.49
C PRO A 213 -14.70 6.53 -5.24
N CYS A 214 -14.35 5.28 -5.52
CA CYS A 214 -15.33 4.27 -5.91
C CYS A 214 -16.34 4.10 -4.77
N ALA A 215 -17.63 4.42 -5.01
CA ALA A 215 -18.63 4.51 -3.95
C ALA A 215 -18.80 3.19 -3.16
N VAL A 216 -18.88 2.06 -3.87
CA VAL A 216 -18.94 0.72 -3.26
C VAL A 216 -17.73 0.45 -2.35
N TYR A 217 -16.52 0.81 -2.80
CA TYR A 217 -15.30 0.58 -2.02
C TYR A 217 -15.16 1.55 -0.84
N LEU A 218 -15.52 2.83 -1.00
CA LEU A 218 -15.53 3.80 0.09
C LEU A 218 -16.53 3.40 1.18
N ARG A 219 -17.75 2.98 0.82
CA ARG A 219 -18.73 2.43 1.77
C ARG A 219 -18.17 1.22 2.50
N HIS A 220 -17.50 0.32 1.79
CA HIS A 220 -16.89 -0.85 2.40
C HIS A 220 -15.81 -0.49 3.43
N CYS A 221 -14.91 0.45 3.11
CA CYS A 221 -13.90 0.96 4.06
C CYS A 221 -14.53 1.72 5.25
N TYR A 222 -15.63 2.45 5.03
CA TYR A 222 -16.42 3.07 6.11
C TYR A 222 -17.00 2.01 7.06
N LEU A 223 -17.60 0.95 6.53
CA LEU A 223 -18.15 -0.14 7.35
C LEU A 223 -17.03 -0.91 8.09
N ALA A 224 -15.90 -1.15 7.43
CA ALA A 224 -14.76 -1.81 8.04
C ALA A 224 -14.16 -0.99 9.20
N SER A 225 -13.91 0.30 9.01
CA SER A 225 -13.43 1.20 10.07
C SER A 225 -14.44 1.37 11.20
N LYS A 226 -15.74 1.50 10.88
CA LYS A 226 -16.82 1.56 11.88
C LYS A 226 -16.91 0.29 12.75
N SER A 227 -16.62 -0.88 12.19
CA SER A 227 -16.61 -2.14 12.96
C SER A 227 -15.51 -2.18 14.04
N MET A 228 -14.48 -1.34 13.92
CA MET A 228 -13.38 -1.21 14.88
C MET A 228 -13.58 -0.08 15.90
N GLY A 229 -14.76 0.55 15.94
CA GLY A 229 -15.12 1.59 16.90
C GLY A 229 -14.77 3.02 16.46
N ASP A 230 -15.36 3.98 17.16
CA ASP A 230 -15.40 5.39 16.75
C ASP A 230 -14.01 6.00 16.50
N THR A 231 -13.00 5.70 17.32
CA THR A 231 -11.63 6.19 17.12
C THR A 231 -11.03 5.74 15.78
N CYS A 232 -11.30 4.51 15.34
CA CYS A 232 -10.84 4.00 14.04
C CYS A 232 -11.64 4.64 12.89
N LEU A 233 -12.95 4.82 13.07
CA LEU A 233 -13.82 5.50 12.12
C LEU A 233 -13.43 6.97 11.93
N ASP A 234 -13.23 7.73 13.01
CA ASP A 234 -12.83 9.13 12.95
C ASP A 234 -11.46 9.28 12.27
N SER A 235 -10.50 8.41 12.60
CA SER A 235 -9.24 8.33 11.86
C SER A 235 -9.45 8.07 10.36
N PHE A 236 -10.36 7.15 9.98
CA PHE A 236 -10.66 6.89 8.58
C PHE A 236 -11.32 8.08 7.88
N LEU A 237 -12.20 8.80 8.58
CA LEU A 237 -12.95 9.94 8.05
C LEU A 237 -12.08 11.20 7.90
N ASP A 238 -11.22 11.51 8.88
CA ASP A 238 -10.48 12.78 8.96
C ASP A 238 -9.02 12.68 8.50
N GLU A 239 -8.37 11.51 8.64
CA GLU A 239 -6.95 11.30 8.28
C GLU A 239 -6.79 10.64 6.90
N THR A 240 -7.89 10.59 6.13
CA THR A 240 -7.95 10.16 4.73
C THR A 240 -8.43 11.30 3.85
N VAL A 241 -7.70 11.58 2.77
CA VAL A 241 -8.02 12.65 1.82
C VAL A 241 -8.27 12.13 0.40
N LEU A 242 -8.90 12.95 -0.44
CA LEU A 242 -9.13 12.68 -1.85
C LEU A 242 -7.92 13.07 -2.73
N VAL A 243 -8.08 12.98 -4.06
CA VAL A 243 -7.04 13.29 -5.07
C VAL A 243 -6.51 14.73 -5.00
N ASP A 244 -7.26 15.67 -4.43
CA ASP A 244 -6.79 17.03 -4.20
C ASP A 244 -5.77 17.12 -3.04
N ARG A 245 -5.74 16.07 -2.20
CA ARG A 245 -5.07 15.94 -0.90
C ARG A 245 -5.45 17.09 0.07
N LYS A 246 -6.71 17.53 0.05
CA LYS A 246 -7.29 18.50 1.01
C LYS A 246 -8.64 18.03 1.52
N THR A 247 -9.61 17.73 0.65
CA THR A 247 -10.92 17.23 1.05
C THR A 247 -10.77 15.90 1.78
N THR A 248 -11.25 15.86 3.02
CA THR A 248 -11.32 14.66 3.85
C THR A 248 -12.46 13.74 3.41
N VAL A 249 -12.39 12.47 3.80
CA VAL A 249 -13.52 11.55 3.59
C VAL A 249 -14.77 12.01 4.36
N ARG A 250 -14.63 12.65 5.53
CA ARG A 250 -15.77 13.22 6.27
C ARG A 250 -16.49 14.31 5.48
N GLU A 251 -15.75 15.25 4.91
CA GLU A 251 -16.31 16.31 4.07
C GLU A 251 -16.95 15.73 2.80
N TYR A 252 -16.26 14.82 2.12
CA TYR A 252 -16.80 14.16 0.93
C TYR A 252 -18.11 13.43 1.18
N LEU A 253 -18.21 12.64 2.26
CA LEU A 253 -19.43 11.91 2.62
C LEU A 253 -20.56 12.81 3.12
N LYS A 254 -20.25 14.00 3.66
CA LYS A 254 -21.26 15.01 4.01
C LYS A 254 -21.92 15.59 2.76
N GLU A 255 -21.16 15.77 1.68
CA GLU A 255 -21.67 16.24 0.38
C GLU A 255 -22.24 15.11 -0.48
N ASN A 256 -21.81 13.86 -0.24
CA ASN A 256 -22.18 12.67 -1.01
C ASN A 256 -22.73 11.54 -0.10
N PRO A 257 -23.81 11.77 0.68
CA PRO A 257 -24.33 10.78 1.64
C PRO A 257 -24.80 9.48 0.97
N GLN A 258 -25.22 9.54 -0.30
CA GLN A 258 -25.65 8.38 -1.10
C GLN A 258 -24.58 7.29 -1.25
N VAL A 259 -23.31 7.62 -1.02
CA VAL A 259 -22.22 6.63 -0.97
C VAL A 259 -22.49 5.59 0.11
N LEU A 260 -23.00 5.99 1.29
CA LEU A 260 -23.29 5.06 2.40
C LEU A 260 -24.49 4.14 2.11
N GLU A 261 -25.30 4.48 1.12
CA GLU A 261 -26.43 3.70 0.61
C GLU A 261 -26.03 2.82 -0.59
N THR A 262 -24.84 3.01 -1.16
CA THR A 262 -24.40 2.31 -2.38
C THR A 262 -24.05 0.85 -2.11
N GLU A 263 -24.98 -0.06 -2.35
CA GLU A 263 -24.76 -1.51 -2.24
C GLU A 263 -23.84 -2.06 -3.35
N PRO A 264 -23.01 -3.07 -3.06
CA PRO A 264 -22.27 -3.79 -4.10
C PRO A 264 -23.21 -4.62 -4.99
N PRO A 265 -22.80 -4.95 -6.22
CA PRO A 265 -23.49 -5.95 -7.04
C PRO A 265 -23.72 -7.27 -6.28
N PRO A 266 -24.82 -8.01 -6.54
CA PRO A 266 -25.19 -9.20 -5.76
C PRO A 266 -24.08 -10.26 -5.63
N SER A 267 -23.28 -10.46 -6.68
CA SER A 267 -22.12 -11.38 -6.70
C SER A 267 -20.96 -10.96 -5.79
N LEU A 268 -20.98 -9.74 -5.25
CA LEU A 268 -19.90 -9.12 -4.48
C LEU A 268 -20.33 -8.69 -3.06
N VAL A 269 -21.57 -8.96 -2.66
CA VAL A 269 -22.10 -8.66 -1.30
C VAL A 269 -21.20 -9.26 -0.22
N GLY A 270 -20.77 -10.51 -0.38
CA GLY A 270 -19.86 -11.16 0.57
C GLY A 270 -18.47 -10.51 0.71
N ARG A 271 -18.09 -9.62 -0.22
CA ARG A 271 -16.77 -8.98 -0.27
C ARG A 271 -16.77 -7.48 0.07
N TYR A 272 -17.88 -6.76 -0.12
CA TYR A 272 -17.95 -5.30 0.06
C TYR A 272 -19.00 -4.84 1.10
N SER A 273 -19.36 -5.69 2.06
CA SER A 273 -20.34 -5.37 3.12
C SER A 273 -19.74 -4.98 4.47
N GLY A 274 -18.40 -4.88 4.56
CA GLY A 274 -17.67 -4.54 5.81
C GLY A 274 -16.99 -5.74 6.45
#